data_AF-A0A392T3J1-F1
#
_entry.id   AF-A0A392T3J1-F1
#
_cell.length_a   1.000
_cell.length_b   1.000
_cell.length_c   1.000
_cell.angle_alpha   90.00
_cell.angle_beta   90.00
_cell.angle_gamma   90.00
#
_symmetry.space_group_name_H-M   'P 1'
#
loop_
_entity.id
_entity.type
_entity.pdbx_description
1 polymer ?
#
loop_
_entity_poly.entity_id
_entity_poly.type
_entity_poly.pdbx_seq_one_letter_code
_entity_poly.pdbx_strand_id
1 'polypeptide(L)'
;QQMQQQNEVLSTLSRQIGQRIVDSVGEGSRSGENHQQEESRLSGKKVKLPVFDGEDPVAWITRAEIYFDVQNTTEEMRVKLARLSMEGATIHWF
;
A
#
# COMPACT_ATOMS: atom_id res chain seq x y z
N GLN A 1 -35.03 10.30 26.10
CA GLN A 1 -35.80 9.75 24.96
C GLN A 1 -34.99 9.72 23.66
N GLN A 2 -34.26 10.79 23.29
CA GLN A 2 -33.43 10.82 22.07
C GLN A 2 -32.29 9.78 22.07
N MET A 3 -31.62 9.57 23.22
CA MET A 3 -30.55 8.58 23.35
C MET A 3 -31.01 7.12 23.16
N GLN A 4 -32.26 6.80 23.49
CA GLN A 4 -32.80 5.44 23.32
C GLN A 4 -32.96 5.11 21.82
N GLN A 5 -33.46 6.08 21.05
CA GLN A 5 -33.66 5.93 19.60
C GLN A 5 -32.33 5.73 18.86
N GLN A 6 -31.26 6.39 19.28
CA GLN A 6 -29.94 6.20 18.66
C GLN A 6 -29.37 4.79 18.86
N ASN A 7 -29.65 4.17 20.02
CA ASN A 7 -29.17 2.81 20.31
C ASN A 7 -29.96 1.73 19.53
N GLU A 8 -31.25 1.99 19.27
CA GLU A 8 -32.07 1.13 18.42
C GLU A 8 -31.61 1.18 16.95
N VAL A 9 -31.23 2.35 16.45
CA VAL A 9 -30.70 2.50 15.08
C VAL A 9 -29.34 1.79 14.93
N LEU A 10 -28.47 1.84 15.95
CA LEU A 10 -27.20 1.10 15.92
C LEU A 10 -27.42 -0.42 15.91
N SER A 11 -28.32 -0.93 16.76
CA SER A 11 -28.57 -2.38 16.87
C SER A 11 -29.22 -2.97 15.62
N THR A 12 -30.07 -2.20 14.93
CA THR A 12 -30.66 -2.60 13.63
C THR A 12 -29.62 -2.61 12.52
N LEU A 13 -28.73 -1.63 12.46
CA LEU A 13 -27.66 -1.57 11.47
C LEU A 13 -26.65 -2.72 11.64
N SER A 14 -26.26 -3.05 12.88
CA SER A 14 -25.36 -4.17 13.16
C SER A 14 -25.92 -5.52 12.70
N ARG A 15 -27.22 -5.76 12.89
CA ARG A 15 -27.87 -7.01 12.43
C ARG A 15 -27.91 -7.11 10.90
N GLN A 16 -28.19 -5.99 10.22
CA GLN A 16 -28.28 -5.97 8.76
C GLN A 16 -26.92 -6.20 8.07
N ILE A 17 -25.82 -5.73 8.67
CA ILE A 17 -24.46 -5.94 8.15
C ILE A 17 -24.03 -7.41 8.35
N GLY A 18 -24.32 -8.02 9.51
CA GLY A 18 -23.99 -9.42 9.78
C GLY A 18 -24.71 -10.43 8.86
N GLN A 19 -25.92 -10.10 8.41
CA GLN A 19 -26.72 -11.00 7.57
C GLN A 19 -26.28 -11.04 6.10
N ARG A 20 -25.63 -9.98 5.58
CA ARG A 20 -25.24 -9.91 4.15
C ARG A 20 -23.94 -10.64 3.80
N ILE A 21 -23.15 -11.05 4.80
CA ILE A 21 -21.86 -11.72 4.58
C ILE A 21 -22.03 -13.24 4.38
N VAL A 22 -23.17 -13.83 4.78
CA VAL A 22 -23.30 -15.29 4.92
C VAL A 22 -23.83 -16.00 3.65
N ASP A 23 -24.25 -15.28 2.61
CA ASP A 23 -24.79 -15.88 1.38
C ASP A 23 -23.77 -16.01 0.23
N SER A 24 -22.49 -15.73 0.47
CA SER A 24 -21.45 -16.00 -0.51
C SER A 24 -20.15 -16.38 0.20
N VAL A 25 -19.92 -17.69 0.30
CA VAL A 25 -18.63 -18.38 0.08
C VAL A 25 -18.78 -19.80 0.65
N GLY A 26 -18.96 -20.73 -0.29
CA GLY A 26 -18.71 -22.15 -0.06
C GLY A 26 -17.20 -22.39 0.13
N GLU A 27 -16.95 -23.37 0.98
CA GLU A 27 -15.71 -24.03 1.35
C GLU A 27 -14.52 -23.93 0.37
N GLY A 28 -13.37 -23.56 0.91
CA GLY A 28 -12.09 -23.58 0.20
C GLY A 28 -10.94 -23.10 1.05
N SER A 29 -10.47 -23.95 1.97
CA SER A 29 -9.28 -23.72 2.77
C SER A 29 -8.02 -23.66 1.88
N ARG A 30 -7.36 -22.50 1.80
CA ARG A 30 -5.92 -22.40 1.54
C ARG A 30 -5.39 -21.00 1.85
N SER A 31 -4.38 -20.98 2.71
CA SER A 31 -3.54 -19.82 3.02
C SER A 31 -3.11 -19.05 1.78
N GLY A 32 -3.30 -17.73 1.83
CA GLY A 32 -2.83 -16.78 0.85
C GLY A 32 -3.16 -15.39 1.37
N GLU A 33 -2.17 -14.70 1.90
CA GLU A 33 -2.26 -13.31 2.36
C GLU A 33 -2.81 -12.43 1.24
N ASN A 34 -4.07 -12.03 1.38
CA ASN A 34 -4.74 -11.10 0.48
C ASN A 34 -4.21 -9.68 0.68
N HIS A 35 -3.09 -9.35 0.04
CA HIS A 35 -2.79 -7.95 -0.33
C HIS A 35 -3.68 -7.57 -1.53
N GLN A 36 -4.98 -7.53 -1.30
CA GLN A 36 -5.93 -7.02 -2.29
C GLN A 36 -5.95 -5.50 -2.21
N GLN A 37 -5.29 -4.88 -3.19
CA GLN A 37 -5.86 -3.77 -3.94
C GLN A 37 -6.31 -2.55 -3.11
N GLU A 38 -5.37 -1.92 -2.42
CA GLU A 38 -5.36 -0.45 -2.43
C GLU A 38 -4.60 -0.02 -3.69
N GLU A 39 -5.25 -0.13 -4.86
CA GLU A 39 -4.78 0.57 -6.05
C GLU A 39 -4.81 2.07 -5.73
N SER A 40 -3.66 2.56 -5.28
CA SER A 40 -3.40 3.96 -5.02
C SER A 40 -3.93 4.77 -6.19
N ARG A 41 -4.86 5.68 -5.90
CA ARG A 41 -5.56 6.58 -6.84
C ARG A 41 -4.60 7.50 -7.63
N LEU A 42 -3.30 7.30 -7.47
CA LEU A 42 -2.18 7.90 -8.18
C LEU A 42 -1.75 7.09 -9.42
N SER A 43 -2.34 5.91 -9.67
CA SER A 43 -2.07 5.00 -10.81
C SER A 43 -2.04 5.69 -12.19
N GLY A 44 -2.68 6.86 -12.34
CA GLY A 44 -2.64 7.68 -13.56
C GLY A 44 -1.36 8.50 -13.80
N LYS A 45 -0.46 8.64 -12.82
CA LYS A 45 0.79 9.41 -12.94
C LYS A 45 1.98 8.49 -12.71
N LYS A 46 2.67 8.15 -13.80
CA LYS A 46 3.94 7.41 -13.75
C LYS A 46 5.02 8.31 -13.14
N VAL A 47 5.14 8.28 -11.82
CA VAL A 47 6.26 8.89 -11.09
C VAL A 47 7.55 8.16 -11.52
N LYS A 48 8.68 8.85 -11.53
CA LYS A 48 10.00 8.25 -11.82
C LYS A 48 10.81 8.18 -10.53
N LEU A 49 11.64 7.15 -10.41
CA LEU A 49 12.59 7.04 -9.32
C LEU A 49 13.66 8.15 -9.46
N PRO A 50 13.96 8.91 -8.40
CA PRO A 50 15.02 9.93 -8.43
C PRO A 50 16.39 9.28 -8.58
N VAL A 51 17.30 9.97 -9.29
CA VAL A 51 18.72 9.60 -9.39
C VAL A 51 19.44 9.94 -8.08
N PHE A 52 20.43 9.13 -7.73
CA PHE A 52 21.34 9.36 -6.60
C PHE A 52 22.75 9.67 -7.10
N ASP A 53 23.24 10.87 -6.79
CA ASP A 53 24.56 11.39 -7.15
C ASP A 53 25.53 11.49 -5.95
N GLY A 54 25.03 11.34 -4.73
CA GLY A 54 25.82 11.32 -3.49
C GLY A 54 25.68 12.57 -2.62
N GLU A 55 24.99 13.62 -3.08
CA GLU A 55 24.91 14.91 -2.36
C GLU A 55 24.05 14.85 -1.09
N ASP A 56 22.83 14.29 -1.19
CA ASP A 56 21.90 14.19 -0.05
C ASP A 56 21.29 12.78 0.04
N PRO A 57 21.98 11.85 0.73
CA PRO A 57 21.50 10.48 0.89
C PRO A 57 20.16 10.41 1.63
N VAL A 58 19.93 11.29 2.61
CA VAL A 58 18.73 11.26 3.45
C VAL A 58 17.52 11.67 2.62
N ALA A 59 17.60 12.80 1.90
CA ALA A 59 16.51 13.25 1.05
C ALA A 59 16.27 12.28 -0.12
N TRP A 60 17.32 11.65 -0.65
CA TRP A 60 17.17 10.64 -1.69
C TRP A 60 16.42 9.40 -1.19
N ILE A 61 16.80 8.84 -0.03
CA ILE A 61 16.13 7.68 0.58
C ILE A 61 14.64 7.98 0.79
N THR A 62 14.29 9.12 1.40
CA THR A 62 12.89 9.48 1.63
C THR A 62 12.08 9.56 0.34
N ARG A 63 12.66 10.11 -0.74
CA ARG A 63 11.97 10.18 -2.04
C ARG A 63 11.85 8.81 -2.71
N ALA A 64 12.86 7.96 -2.58
CA ALA A 64 12.84 6.59 -3.10
C ALA A 64 11.78 5.73 -2.39
N GLU A 65 11.67 5.84 -1.07
CA GLU A 65 10.63 5.17 -0.27
C GLU A 65 9.23 5.56 -0.74
N ILE A 66 8.96 6.87 -0.86
CA ILE A 66 7.67 7.37 -1.38
C ILE A 66 7.41 6.85 -2.80
N TYR A 67 8.43 6.80 -3.67
CA TYR A 67 8.29 6.24 -5.00
C TYR A 67 7.87 4.76 -4.94
N PHE A 68 8.54 3.95 -4.11
CA PHE A 68 8.25 2.53 -4.00
C PHE A 68 6.86 2.25 -3.46
N ASP A 69 6.40 3.05 -2.50
CA ASP A 69 5.06 2.95 -1.93
C ASP A 69 3.99 3.33 -2.98
N VAL A 70 4.19 4.45 -3.69
CA VAL A 70 3.25 4.89 -4.74
C VAL A 70 3.18 3.90 -5.91
N GLN A 71 4.31 3.24 -6.24
CA GLN A 71 4.39 2.25 -7.32
C GLN A 71 4.06 0.82 -6.87
N ASN A 72 3.73 0.58 -5.59
CA ASN A 72 3.58 -0.76 -5.00
C ASN A 72 4.75 -1.69 -5.36
N THR A 73 5.98 -1.19 -5.25
CA THR A 73 7.20 -1.92 -5.61
C THR A 73 7.53 -2.96 -4.54
N THR A 74 7.72 -4.22 -4.95
CA THR A 74 8.11 -5.33 -4.06
C THR A 74 9.52 -5.13 -3.49
N GLU A 75 9.75 -5.61 -2.26
CA GLU A 75 11.05 -5.48 -1.57
C GLU A 75 12.24 -5.97 -2.41
N GLU A 76 12.07 -7.11 -3.12
CA GLU A 76 13.09 -7.66 -4.01
C GLU A 76 13.47 -6.70 -5.15
N MET A 77 12.50 -5.91 -5.63
CA MET A 77 12.68 -4.96 -6.73
C MET A 77 13.18 -3.60 -6.26
N ARG A 78 12.86 -3.19 -5.02
CA ARG A 78 13.32 -1.91 -4.43
C ARG A 78 14.83 -1.78 -4.48
N VAL A 79 15.56 -2.81 -4.05
CA VAL A 79 17.04 -2.81 -4.04
C VAL A 79 17.61 -2.74 -5.47
N LYS A 80 17.05 -3.50 -6.42
CA LYS A 80 17.51 -3.50 -7.82
C LYS A 80 17.31 -2.12 -8.47
N LEU A 81 16.17 -1.49 -8.22
CA LEU A 81 15.84 -0.17 -8.74
C LEU A 81 16.69 0.93 -8.09
N ALA A 82 16.86 0.88 -6.76
CA ALA A 82 17.74 1.79 -6.02
C ALA A 82 19.17 1.76 -6.56
N ARG A 83 19.71 0.56 -6.84
CA ARG A 83 21.03 0.40 -7.45
C ARG A 83 21.09 0.99 -8.86
N LEU A 84 20.02 0.83 -9.65
CA LEU A 84 19.96 1.36 -11.02
C LEU A 84 19.90 2.89 -11.06
N SER A 85 19.34 3.54 -10.03
CA SER A 85 19.29 4.99 -9.92
C SER A 85 20.58 5.65 -9.45
N MET A 86 21.64 4.89 -9.15
CA MET A 86 22.93 5.43 -8.73
C MET A 86 23.76 5.87 -9.92
N GLU A 87 24.39 7.04 -9.81
CA GLU A 87 25.26 7.60 -10.84
C GLU A 87 26.64 8.01 -10.30
N GLY A 88 27.61 8.08 -11.20
CA GLY A 88 28.97 8.52 -10.88
C GLY A 88 29.66 7.65 -9.82
N ALA A 89 30.28 8.30 -8.84
CA ALA A 89 31.06 7.63 -7.80
C ALA A 89 30.21 6.80 -6.82
N THR A 90 28.90 7.05 -6.75
CA THR A 90 27.99 6.33 -5.84
C THR A 90 27.79 4.87 -6.23
N ILE A 91 28.01 4.52 -7.50
CA ILE A 91 27.89 3.14 -8.01
C ILE A 91 28.84 2.18 -7.26
N HIS A 92 29.96 2.69 -6.73
CA HIS A 92 30.95 1.90 -6.00
C HIS A 92 30.54 1.51 -4.57
N TRP A 93 29.42 2.00 -4.05
CA TRP A 93 28.98 1.72 -2.67
C TRP A 93 28.29 0.35 -2.52
N PHE A 94 27.95 -0.32 -3.63
CA PHE A 94 27.23 -1.59 -3.69
C PHE A 94 27.95 -2.63 -4.54
#